data_AF-A0A962YCC3-F1
#
_entry.id   AF-A0A962YCC3-F1
#
_cell.length_a   1.000
_cell.length_b   1.000
_cell.length_c   1.000
_cell.angle_alpha   90.00
_cell.angle_beta   90.00
_cell.angle_gamma   90.00
#
_symmetry.space_group_name_H-M   'P 1'
#
loop_
_entity.id
_entity.type
_entity.pdbx_description
1 polymer ?
#
loop_
_entity_poly.entity_id
_entity_poly.type
_entity_poly.pdbx_seq_one_letter_code
_entity_poly.pdbx_strand_id
1 'polypeptide(L)'
;HLNDPGNFSFSEVSATALRQMIYEVAASKPDAITTFCTNLRAAPLVEELEQEIGIPILDTISVVVWQSLRLAGADPARVQGWGRLFRELNA
;
A
#
# COMPACT_ATOMS: atom_id res chain seq x y z
N HIS A 1 -7.02 17.50 21.12
CA HIS A 1 -6.78 16.69 19.91
C HIS A 1 -8.11 16.49 19.20
N LEU A 2 -8.13 16.44 17.86
CA LEU A 2 -9.26 16.88 17.02
C LEU A 2 -10.62 16.18 17.18
N ASN A 3 -10.78 15.14 18.02
CA ASN A 3 -12.07 14.44 18.26
C ASN A 3 -12.87 14.15 16.97
N ASP A 4 -12.18 13.99 15.85
CA ASP A 4 -12.77 13.66 14.56
C ASP A 4 -12.77 12.13 14.44
N PRO A 5 -13.92 11.47 14.64
CA PRO A 5 -14.01 10.02 14.58
C PRO A 5 -13.76 9.50 13.17
N GLY A 6 -13.90 10.32 12.12
CA GLY A 6 -13.85 9.87 10.74
C GLY A 6 -12.44 9.51 10.26
N ASN A 7 -11.44 10.34 10.56
CA ASN A 7 -10.07 10.09 10.09
C ASN A 7 -9.28 9.12 10.98
N PHE A 8 -9.49 9.19 12.30
CA PHE A 8 -8.76 8.33 13.24
C PHE A 8 -9.18 6.87 13.12
N SER A 9 -10.47 6.59 12.86
CA SER A 9 -10.99 5.22 12.74
C SER A 9 -10.31 4.41 11.64
N PHE A 10 -9.80 5.05 10.58
CA PHE A 10 -9.03 4.34 9.53
C PHE A 10 -7.74 3.72 10.07
N SER A 11 -7.11 4.33 11.07
CA SER A 11 -5.90 3.78 11.70
C SER A 11 -6.16 2.54 12.56
N GLU A 12 -7.42 2.32 12.93
CA GLU A 12 -7.86 1.17 13.72
C GLU A 12 -8.31 -0.01 12.85
N VAL A 13 -8.36 0.16 11.53
CA VAL A 13 -8.67 -0.95 10.61
C VAL A 13 -7.60 -2.02 10.77
N SER A 14 -8.02 -3.20 11.20
CA SER A 14 -7.12 -4.31 11.46
C SER A 14 -6.47 -4.83 10.18
N ALA A 15 -5.28 -5.43 10.32
CA ALA A 15 -4.61 -6.07 9.21
C ALA A 15 -5.47 -7.20 8.58
N THR A 16 -6.27 -7.91 9.38
CA THR A 16 -7.21 -8.94 8.88
C THR A 16 -8.31 -8.31 8.03
N ALA A 17 -8.90 -7.20 8.47
CA ALA A 17 -9.93 -6.50 7.70
C ALA A 17 -9.35 -5.94 6.38
N LEU A 18 -8.14 -5.37 6.42
CA LEU A 18 -7.44 -4.91 5.21
C LEU A 18 -7.22 -6.04 4.20
N ARG A 19 -6.73 -7.21 4.64
CA ARG A 19 -6.58 -8.38 3.77
C ARG A 19 -7.91 -8.77 3.13
N GLN A 20 -8.97 -8.85 3.92
CA GLN A 20 -10.29 -9.24 3.44
C GLN A 20 -10.83 -8.29 2.37
N MET A 21 -10.74 -6.98 2.60
CA MET A 21 -11.13 -5.97 1.62
C MET A 21 -10.32 -6.09 0.32
N ILE A 22 -9.01 -6.37 0.42
CA ILE A 22 -8.15 -6.56 -0.75
C ILE A 22 -8.56 -7.82 -1.53
N TYR A 23 -8.83 -8.94 -0.85
CA TYR A 23 -9.30 -10.17 -1.50
C TYR A 23 -10.65 -9.98 -2.20
N GLU A 24 -11.57 -9.24 -1.60
CA GLU A 24 -12.87 -8.91 -2.20
C GLU A 24 -12.71 -8.14 -3.52
N VAL A 25 -11.82 -7.14 -3.55
CA VAL A 25 -11.51 -6.39 -4.78
C VAL A 25 -10.79 -7.29 -5.79
N ALA A 26 -9.83 -8.09 -5.33
CA ALA A 26 -9.05 -9.01 -6.18
C ALA A 26 -9.92 -10.03 -6.92
N ALA A 27 -11.09 -10.40 -6.38
CA ALA A 27 -12.04 -11.30 -7.03
C ALA A 27 -12.52 -10.78 -8.40
N SER A 28 -12.50 -9.45 -8.61
CA SER A 28 -12.84 -8.83 -9.90
C SER A 28 -11.68 -8.83 -10.92
N LYS A 29 -10.49 -9.33 -10.54
CA LYS A 29 -9.27 -9.39 -11.35
C LYS A 29 -8.88 -8.05 -11.99
N PRO A 30 -8.75 -6.97 -11.21
CA PRO A 30 -8.30 -5.69 -11.74
C PRO A 30 -6.82 -5.74 -12.15
N ASP A 31 -6.40 -4.78 -12.96
CA ASP A 31 -4.98 -4.61 -13.32
C ASP A 31 -4.12 -4.14 -12.14
N ALA A 32 -4.73 -3.42 -11.17
CA ALA A 32 -4.09 -2.97 -9.94
C ALA A 32 -5.14 -2.69 -8.85
N ILE A 33 -4.71 -2.74 -7.58
CA ILE A 33 -5.50 -2.35 -6.41
C ILE A 33 -4.84 -1.14 -5.75
N THR A 34 -5.61 -0.23 -5.16
CA THR A 34 -5.05 0.87 -4.36
C THR A 34 -5.64 0.90 -2.96
N THR A 35 -4.78 1.07 -1.96
CA THR A 35 -5.20 1.42 -0.61
C THR A 35 -5.11 2.94 -0.46
N PHE A 36 -6.29 3.57 -0.45
CA PHE A 36 -6.44 5.02 -0.51
C PHE A 36 -6.76 5.60 0.87
N CYS A 37 -5.72 5.86 1.65
CA CYS A 37 -5.74 6.66 2.88
C CYS A 37 -4.33 6.62 3.50
N THR A 38 -3.81 7.74 3.98
CA THR A 38 -2.53 7.75 4.71
C THR A 38 -2.60 7.05 6.07
N ASN A 39 -3.80 6.86 6.62
CA ASN A 39 -4.03 6.20 7.91
C ASN A 39 -4.26 4.69 7.80
N LEU A 40 -4.43 4.13 6.60
CA LEU A 40 -4.49 2.68 6.44
C LEU A 40 -3.08 2.11 6.46
N ARG A 41 -2.80 1.23 7.42
CA ARG A 41 -1.49 0.59 7.56
C ARG A 41 -1.32 -0.59 6.59
N ALA A 42 -1.45 -0.34 5.29
CA ALA A 42 -1.42 -1.37 4.27
C ALA A 42 -0.02 -1.68 3.75
N ALA A 43 0.89 -0.69 3.64
CA ALA A 43 2.22 -0.86 3.05
C ALA A 43 2.99 -2.14 3.52
N PRO A 44 3.03 -2.50 4.82
CA PRO A 44 3.75 -3.70 5.27
C PRO A 44 3.11 -5.04 4.85
N LEU A 45 1.86 -5.01 4.38
CA LEU A 45 1.11 -6.20 3.96
C LEU A 45 1.23 -6.43 2.45
N VAL A 46 1.63 -5.39 1.70
CA VAL A 46 1.57 -5.38 0.24
C VAL A 46 2.41 -6.50 -0.39
N GLU A 47 3.65 -6.71 0.07
CA GLU A 47 4.54 -7.72 -0.52
C GLU A 47 3.94 -9.13 -0.47
N GLU A 48 3.43 -9.54 0.69
CA GLU A 48 2.76 -10.84 0.88
C GLU A 48 1.52 -10.94 -0.01
N LEU A 49 0.66 -9.92 0.04
CA LEU A 49 -0.61 -9.92 -0.70
C LEU A 49 -0.41 -9.94 -2.22
N GLU A 50 0.56 -9.19 -2.74
CA GLU A 50 0.89 -9.20 -4.16
C GLU A 50 1.37 -10.58 -4.64
N GLN A 51 2.14 -11.30 -3.80
CA GLN A 51 2.58 -12.67 -4.08
C GLN A 51 1.40 -13.65 -4.10
N GLU A 52 0.43 -13.49 -3.19
CA GLU A 52 -0.74 -14.34 -3.09
C GLU A 52 -1.74 -14.13 -4.25
N ILE A 53 -2.07 -12.88 -4.56
CA ILE A 53 -3.15 -12.56 -5.50
C ILE A 53 -2.66 -12.31 -6.93
N GLY A 54 -1.35 -12.10 -7.12
CA GLY A 54 -0.74 -11.84 -8.43
C GLY A 54 -1.03 -10.45 -9.02
N ILE A 55 -1.76 -9.58 -8.32
CA ILE A 55 -2.15 -8.23 -8.76
C ILE A 55 -1.29 -7.19 -8.02
N PRO A 56 -0.79 -6.14 -8.69
CA PRO A 56 -0.04 -5.07 -8.03
C PRO A 56 -0.93 -4.23 -7.10
N ILE A 57 -0.38 -3.81 -5.96
CA ILE A 57 -1.07 -2.96 -4.99
C ILE A 57 -0.30 -1.65 -4.80
N LEU A 58 -0.96 -0.54 -5.12
CA LEU A 58 -0.45 0.82 -5.00
C LEU A 58 -0.98 1.47 -3.72
N ASP A 59 -0.25 1.27 -2.63
CA ASP A 59 -0.54 1.94 -1.36
C ASP A 59 -0.13 3.42 -1.38
N THR A 60 -0.98 4.30 -0.84
CA THR A 60 -0.75 5.76 -0.85
C THR A 60 0.57 6.14 -0.16
N ILE A 61 0.92 5.51 0.96
CA ILE A 61 2.18 5.78 1.66
C ILE A 61 3.35 5.26 0.84
N SER A 62 3.26 4.03 0.32
CA SER A 62 4.30 3.46 -0.55
C SER A 62 4.59 4.32 -1.77
N VAL A 63 3.56 4.82 -2.47
CA VAL A 63 3.71 5.70 -3.65
C VAL A 63 4.39 7.02 -3.29
N VAL A 64 3.98 7.66 -2.18
CA VAL A 64 4.60 8.91 -1.73
C VAL A 64 6.05 8.70 -1.33
N VAL A 65 6.37 7.62 -0.60
CA VAL A 65 7.76 7.30 -0.23
C VAL A 65 8.60 7.04 -1.48
N TRP A 66 8.10 6.24 -2.42
CA TRP A 66 8.78 5.96 -3.69
C TRP A 66 9.10 7.25 -4.46
N GLN A 67 8.11 8.13 -4.65
CA GLN A 67 8.31 9.38 -5.37
C GLN A 67 9.25 10.33 -4.61
N SER A 68 9.16 10.38 -3.27
CA SER A 68 10.02 11.23 -2.45
C SER A 68 11.48 10.81 -2.52
N LEU A 69 11.77 9.50 -2.52
CA LEU A 69 13.12 8.98 -2.70
C LEU A 69 13.69 9.39 -4.06
N ARG A 70 12.91 9.26 -5.14
CA ARG A 70 13.31 9.68 -6.49
C ARG A 70 13.62 11.18 -6.56
N LEU A 71 12.74 12.02 -6.01
CA LEU A 71 12.96 13.47 -5.97
C LEU A 71 14.20 13.87 -5.16
N ALA A 72 14.56 13.09 -4.14
CA ALA A 72 15.76 13.28 -3.33
C ALA A 72 17.04 12.70 -3.97
N GLY A 73 16.96 12.08 -5.16
CA GLY A 73 18.09 11.39 -5.79
C GLY A 73 18.51 10.10 -5.06
N ALA A 74 17.64 9.55 -4.23
CA ALA A 74 17.86 8.29 -3.53
C ALA A 74 17.22 7.12 -4.30
N ASP A 75 17.86 5.96 -4.24
CA ASP A 75 17.37 4.73 -4.86
C ASP A 75 16.14 4.16 -4.10
N PRO A 76 14.95 4.10 -4.73
CA PRO A 76 13.76 3.51 -4.13
C PRO A 76 13.89 2.01 -3.83
N ALA A 77 14.75 1.28 -4.53
CA ALA A 77 14.98 -0.15 -4.32
C ALA A 77 15.53 -0.49 -2.93
N ARG A 78 15.92 0.52 -2.14
CA ARG A 78 16.33 0.34 -0.74
C ARG A 78 15.16 0.03 0.20
N VAL A 79 13.92 0.33 -0.19
CA VAL A 79 12.72 -0.05 0.58
C VAL A 79 12.33 -1.47 0.20
N GLN A 80 12.25 -2.35 1.20
CA GLN A 80 11.99 -3.78 1.02
C GLN A 80 10.75 -4.17 1.85
N GLY A 81 10.00 -5.17 1.41
CA GLY A 81 8.82 -5.67 2.13
C GLY A 81 7.53 -4.88 1.87
N TRP A 82 7.54 -3.85 1.01
CA TRP A 82 6.39 -2.98 0.74
C TRP A 82 5.83 -3.15 -0.68
N GLY A 83 6.15 -4.27 -1.32
CA GLY A 83 5.66 -4.61 -2.65
C GLY A 83 6.60 -4.29 -3.79
N ARG A 84 6.14 -4.66 -4.98
CA ARG A 84 6.89 -4.60 -6.23
C ARG A 84 7.14 -3.18 -6.73
N LEU A 85 6.37 -2.19 -6.28
CA LEU A 85 6.55 -0.76 -6.62
C LEU A 85 8.01 -0.31 -6.49
N PHE A 86 8.67 -0.65 -5.38
CA PHE A 86 10.04 -0.24 -5.11
C PHE A 86 11.09 -1.00 -5.93
N ARG A 87 10.73 -2.12 -6.57
CA ARG A 87 11.64 -2.95 -7.40
C ARG A 87 11.46 -2.71 -8.89
N GLU A 88 10.23 -2.61 -9.35
CA GLU A 88 9.86 -2.67 -10.77
C GLU A 88 9.79 -1.29 -11.43
N LEU A 89 9.54 -0.21 -10.68
CA LEU A 89 9.40 1.14 -11.21
C LEU A 89 10.64 2.02 -10.95
N ASN A 90 11.83 1.51 -11.28
CA ASN A 90 13.12 2.19 -11.12
C ASN A 90 13.66 2.82 -12.42
N ALA A 91 12.79 3.18 -13.36
CA ALA A 91 13.17 3.86 -14.61
C ALA A 91 13.34 5.38 -14.45
#